data_AF-A0A091EE20-F1
#
_entry.id   AF-A0A091EE20-F1
#
_cell.length_a   1.000
_cell.length_b   1.000
_cell.length_c   1.000
_cell.angle_alpha   90.00
_cell.angle_beta   90.00
_cell.angle_gamma   90.00
#
_symmetry.space_group_name_H-M   'P 1'
#
loop_
_entity.id
_entity.type
_entity.pdbx_description
1 polymer ?
#
loop_
_entity_poly.entity_id
_entity_poly.type
_entity_poly.pdbx_seq_one_letter_code
_entity_poly.pdbx_strand_id
1 'polypeptide(L)' 'NGLKLFQGRFMLDIRKKFFTQRVVEHWNRLSREVVTAPSLTEFKKHLDNALRHIV' A
#
# COMPACT_ATOMS: atom_id res chain seq x y z
N ASN A 1 -7.18 -30.19 -15.65
CA ASN A 1 -7.36 -29.18 -14.57
C ASN A 1 -6.09 -28.45 -14.13
N GLY A 2 -4.87 -28.94 -14.40
CA GLY A 2 -3.62 -28.29 -13.97
C GLY A 2 -3.31 -26.92 -14.62
N LEU A 3 -3.66 -26.72 -15.89
CA LEU A 3 -3.43 -25.45 -16.61
C LEU A 3 -4.16 -24.24 -15.99
N LYS A 4 -5.40 -24.44 -15.51
CA LYS A 4 -6.18 -23.39 -14.83
C LYS A 4 -5.56 -22.99 -13.48
N LEU A 5 -4.97 -23.95 -12.74
CA LEU A 5 -4.28 -23.68 -11.48
C LEU A 5 -2.97 -22.89 -11.70
N PHE A 6 -2.24 -23.20 -12.77
CA PHE A 6 -1.00 -22.50 -13.12
C PHE A 6 -1.28 -21.04 -13.53
N GLN A 7 -2.32 -20.80 -14.34
CA GLN A 7 -2.79 -19.45 -14.67
C GLN A 7 -3.23 -18.67 -13.42
N GLY A 8 -3.97 -19.32 -12.50
CA GLY A 8 -4.38 -18.70 -11.23
C GLY A 8 -3.19 -18.26 -10.37
N ARG A 9 -2.18 -19.13 -10.19
CA ARG A 9 -0.95 -18.78 -9.47
C ARG A 9 -0.18 -17.66 -10.14
N PHE A 10 -0.05 -17.70 -11.46
CA PHE A 10 0.62 -16.65 -12.23
C PHE A 10 -0.04 -15.27 -12.02
N MET A 11 -1.37 -15.20 -12.09
CA MET A 11 -2.09 -13.95 -11.82
C MET A 11 -1.94 -13.49 -10.35
N LEU A 12 -1.91 -14.42 -9.40
CA LEU A 12 -1.69 -14.08 -7.99
C LEU A 12 -0.30 -13.51 -7.74
N ASP A 13 0.74 -14.10 -8.34
CA ASP A 13 2.12 -13.63 -8.17
C ASP A 13 2.33 -12.25 -8.81
N ILE A 14 1.67 -12.01 -9.95
CA ILE A 14 1.59 -10.67 -10.56
C ILE A 14 0.92 -9.69 -9.60
N ARG A 15 -0.29 -9.99 -9.11
CA ARG A 15 -1.02 -9.10 -8.19
C ARG A 15 -0.22 -8.79 -6.93
N LYS A 16 0.47 -9.78 -6.36
CA LYS A 16 1.35 -9.59 -5.19
C LYS A 16 2.46 -8.58 -5.49
N LYS A 17 3.18 -8.76 -6.60
CA LYS A 17 4.26 -7.84 -7.02
C LYS A 17 3.73 -6.40 -7.23
N PHE A 18 2.63 -6.26 -7.96
CA PHE A 18 2.00 -4.96 -8.21
C PHE A 18 1.50 -4.31 -6.91
N PHE A 19 0.91 -5.08 -6.00
CA PHE A 19 0.46 -4.56 -4.71
C PHE A 19 1.63 -4.00 -3.89
N THR A 20 2.74 -4.74 -3.77
CA THR A 20 3.94 -4.26 -3.08
C THR A 20 4.49 -2.99 -3.72
N GLN A 21 4.59 -2.93 -5.05
CA GLN A 21 5.05 -1.71 -5.75
C GLN A 21 4.14 -0.51 -5.49
N ARG A 22 2.81 -0.69 -5.56
CA ARG A 22 1.85 0.38 -5.26
C ARG A 22 1.99 0.85 -3.82
N VAL A 23 2.10 -0.06 -2.86
CA VAL A 23 2.25 0.31 -1.45
C VAL A 23 3.54 1.12 -1.24
N VAL A 24 4.66 0.70 -1.82
CA VAL A 24 5.93 1.44 -1.73
C VAL A 24 5.83 2.83 -2.36
N GLU A 25 5.20 2.96 -3.52
CA GLU A 25 5.00 4.26 -4.16
C GLU A 25 4.13 5.19 -3.31
N HIS A 26 3.04 4.69 -2.73
CA HIS A 26 2.17 5.49 -1.87
C HIS A 26 2.85 5.85 -0.54
N TRP A 27 3.66 4.94 0.00
CA TRP A 27 4.46 5.19 1.19
C TRP A 27 5.47 6.33 0.97
N ASN A 28 6.14 6.34 -0.18
CA ASN A 28 7.08 7.41 -0.55
C ASN A 28 6.41 8.78 -0.76
N ARG A 29 5.08 8.80 -0.99
CA ARG A 29 4.27 10.03 -1.09
C ARG A 29 3.78 10.54 0.26
N LEU A 30 3.87 9.75 1.33
CA LEU A 30 3.50 10.22 2.67
C LEU A 30 4.55 11.22 3.18
N SER A 31 4.08 12.30 3.82
CA SER A 31 4.99 13.28 4.41
C SER A 31 5.78 12.66 5.56
N ARG A 32 6.98 13.19 5.80
CA ARG A 32 7.86 12.72 6.88
C ARG A 32 7.15 12.77 8.24
N GLU A 33 6.32 13.79 8.48
CA GLU A 33 5.52 13.95 9.70
C GLU A 33 4.56 12.77 9.96
N VAL A 34 3.93 12.24 8.91
CA VAL A 34 3.07 11.05 9.02
C VAL A 34 3.93 9.86 9.43
N VAL A 35 5.08 9.65 8.77
CA VAL A 35 5.95 8.50 8.97
C VAL A 35 6.66 8.52 10.34
N THR A 36 6.95 9.70 10.89
CA THR A 36 7.67 9.88 12.16
C THR A 36 6.76 10.02 13.37
N ALA A 37 5.46 9.75 13.25
CA ALA A 37 4.52 9.87 14.37
C ALA A 37 4.91 8.94 15.54
N PRO A 38 4.98 9.44 16.79
CA PRO A 38 5.46 8.66 17.94
C PRO A 38 4.41 7.67 18.48
N SER A 39 3.15 7.81 18.07
CA SER A 39 2.06 6.91 18.44
C SER A 39 1.19 6.53 17.25
N LEU A 40 0.54 5.36 17.33
CA LEU A 40 -0.40 4.90 16.31
C LEU A 40 -1.60 5.85 16.13
N THR A 41 -2.03 6.49 17.22
CA THR A 41 -3.15 7.45 17.21
C THR A 41 -2.79 8.70 16.43
N GLU A 42 -1.58 9.24 16.61
CA GLU A 42 -1.09 10.39 15.84
C GLU A 42 -0.82 10.01 14.39
N PHE A 43 -0.24 8.82 14.14
CA PHE A 43 -0.06 8.29 12.79
C PHE A 43 -1.39 8.29 12.01
N LYS A 44 -2.46 7.76 12.61
CA LYS A 44 -3.79 7.72 11.99
C LYS A 44 -4.33 9.13 11.70
N LYS A 45 -4.21 10.07 12.64
CA LYS A 45 -4.64 11.46 12.43
C LYS A 45 -3.88 12.14 11.30
N HIS A 46 -2.56 11.98 11.25
CA HIS A 46 -1.72 12.55 10.19
C HIS A 46 -2.04 11.92 8.83
N LEU A 47 -2.22 10.60 8.80
CA LEU A 47 -2.59 9.87 7.58
C LEU A 47 -3.97 10.32 7.06
N ASP A 48 -4.99 10.43 7.92
CA ASP A 48 -6.33 10.89 7.53
C ASP A 48 -6.31 12.32 6.97
N ASN A 49 -5.49 13.21 7.55
CA ASN A 49 -5.29 14.55 7.03
C ASN A 49 -4.55 14.54 5.68
N ALA A 50 -3.48 13.76 5.54
CA ALA A 50 -2.74 13.65 4.28
C ALA A 50 -3.61 13.09 3.14
N LEU A 51 -4.44 12.09 3.43
CA LEU A 51 -5.34 11.48 2.44
C LEU A 51 -6.53 12.37 2.09
N ARG A 52 -6.99 13.24 3.00
CA ARG A 52 -8.05 14.23 2.71
C ARG A 52 -7.72 15.21 1.59
N HIS A 53 -6.44 15.48 1.35
CA HIS A 53 -5.97 16.39 0.29
C HIS A 53 -5.71 15.68 -1.05
N ILE A 54 -5.83 14.35 -1.11
CA ILE A 54 -5.61 13.53 -2.31
C ILE A 54 -6.93 13.24 -3.05
N VAL A 55 -8.08 13.63 -2.48
CA VAL A 55 -9.43 13.53 -3.10
C VAL A 55 -9.86 14.86 -3.70
#